data_AF-A0A9W7YAS1-F1
#
_entry.id   AF-A0A9W7YAS1-F1
#
_cell.length_a   1.000
_cell.length_b   1.000
_cell.length_c   1.000
_cell.angle_alpha   90.00
_cell.angle_beta   90.00
_cell.angle_gamma   90.00
#
_symmetry.space_group_name_H-M   'P 1'
#
loop_
_entity.id
_entity.type
_entity.pdbx_description
1 polymer ?
#
loop_
_entity_poly.entity_id
_entity_poly.type
_entity_poly.pdbx_seq_one_letter_code
_entity_poly.pdbx_strand_id
1 'polypeptide(L)'
;MASKNVIQLEDDGALRAALEESSQEAVLYFWADWAEQCKQVDDVIDELANKYTKTQFFRIEAERFEDISEAYEISAVPTVIIAKKAKIVGRVDGVNTAKLAQLVAASCAAANGIAGAAATAADAAPADYKQDLNTRLKGLIERAPVMVFIKGTAAQPRCGFSKKLVGLLSERGIKYGYFDILTDDQVRQGLKEYSDWPTYPQLYISGELVGGLDIVNELVASDELMGMVPADALAA
;
A
#
# COMPACT_ATOMS: atom_id res chain seq x y z
N MET A 1 23.99 23.09 -5.39
CA MET A 1 24.55 23.01 -4.03
C MET A 1 23.62 22.10 -3.25
N ALA A 2 24.12 21.10 -2.53
CA ALA A 2 23.27 20.27 -1.68
C ALA A 2 22.52 21.19 -0.69
N SER A 3 21.20 21.07 -0.65
CA SER A 3 20.38 21.87 0.26
C SER A 3 20.74 21.46 1.69
N LYS A 4 20.96 22.43 2.59
CA LYS A 4 21.38 22.16 3.98
C LYS A 4 20.41 21.29 4.78
N ASN A 5 19.20 21.11 4.28
CA ASN A 5 18.12 20.33 4.88
C ASN A 5 17.97 18.92 4.30
N VAL A 6 18.83 18.50 3.35
CA VAL A 6 18.97 17.08 2.96
C VAL A 6 20.09 16.47 3.79
N ILE A 7 19.75 15.43 4.54
CA ILE A 7 20.64 14.72 5.45
C ILE A 7 20.78 13.30 4.91
N GLN A 8 22.00 12.91 4.54
CA GLN A 8 22.32 11.50 4.33
C GLN A 8 22.42 10.84 5.70
N LEU A 9 21.64 9.79 5.95
CA LEU A 9 21.68 9.12 7.23
C LEU A 9 22.98 8.33 7.37
N GLU A 10 23.78 8.64 8.39
CA GLU A 10 24.99 7.91 8.75
C GLU A 10 24.78 7.03 10.00
N ASP A 11 23.96 7.52 10.94
CA ASP A 11 23.52 6.87 12.17
C ASP A 11 22.05 7.23 12.48
N ASP A 12 21.42 6.51 13.42
CA ASP A 12 20.01 6.68 13.78
C ASP A 12 19.76 7.89 14.71
N GLY A 13 20.79 8.47 15.32
CA GLY A 13 20.66 9.55 16.29
C GLY A 13 20.06 10.82 15.70
N ALA A 14 20.51 11.21 14.50
CA ALA A 14 19.99 12.38 13.79
C ALA A 14 18.50 12.23 13.41
N LEU A 15 18.11 11.02 12.99
CA LEU A 15 16.72 10.70 12.66
C LEU A 15 15.83 10.72 13.91
N ARG A 16 16.29 10.12 15.01
CA ARG A 16 15.54 10.10 16.28
C ARG A 16 15.35 11.49 16.86
N ALA A 17 16.39 12.32 16.89
CA ALA A 17 16.27 13.71 17.33
C ALA A 17 15.24 14.48 16.50
N ALA A 18 15.25 14.31 15.17
CA ALA A 18 14.28 14.94 14.28
C ALA A 18 12.85 14.43 14.49
N LEU A 19 12.66 13.16 14.83
CA LEU A 19 11.33 12.57 14.98
C LEU A 19 10.76 12.65 16.39
N GLU A 20 11.59 12.69 17.44
CA GLU A 20 11.17 12.68 18.84
C GLU A 20 11.15 14.09 19.44
N GLU A 21 12.13 14.93 19.09
CA GLU A 21 12.31 16.26 19.71
C GLU A 21 11.71 17.39 18.86
N SER A 22 11.55 17.18 17.55
CA SER A 22 10.97 18.18 16.65
C SER A 22 9.45 18.06 16.53
N SER A 23 8.78 19.21 16.53
CA SER A 23 7.36 19.30 16.16
C SER A 23 7.14 19.41 14.64
N GLN A 24 8.23 19.51 13.87
CA GLN A 24 8.20 19.64 12.43
C GLN A 24 8.08 18.28 11.74
N GLU A 25 7.50 18.29 10.55
CA GLU A 25 7.46 17.11 9.69
C GLU A 25 8.84 16.87 9.05
N ALA A 26 9.19 15.60 8.91
CA ALA A 26 10.40 15.14 8.23
C ALA A 26 10.00 14.24 7.05
N VAL A 27 10.77 14.30 5.97
CA VAL A 27 10.63 13.43 4.81
C VAL A 27 11.71 12.38 4.89
N LEU A 28 11.34 11.11 4.93
CA LEU A 28 12.23 9.95 5.00
C LEU A 28 12.19 9.25 3.64
N TYR A 29 13.30 9.23 2.94
CA TYR A 29 13.41 8.64 1.61
C TYR A 29 14.36 7.43 1.66
N PHE A 30 13.77 6.26 1.49
CA PHE A 30 14.43 4.97 1.46
C PHE A 30 14.84 4.62 0.02
N TRP A 31 16.13 4.38 -0.17
CA TRP A 31 16.75 4.18 -1.49
C TRP A 31 17.79 3.05 -1.45
N ALA A 32 18.25 2.61 -2.62
CA ALA A 32 19.39 1.70 -2.76
C ALA A 32 20.14 1.99 -4.07
N ASP A 33 21.47 1.80 -4.06
CA ASP A 33 22.35 2.05 -5.21
C ASP A 33 22.02 1.20 -6.45
N TRP A 34 21.53 -0.03 -6.24
CA TRP A 34 21.19 -0.95 -7.33
C TRP A 34 19.88 -0.59 -8.03
N ALA A 35 19.04 0.25 -7.43
CA ALA A 35 17.73 0.60 -7.93
C ALA A 35 17.82 1.86 -8.79
N GLU A 36 17.99 1.70 -10.11
CA GLU A 36 18.11 2.80 -11.06
C GLU A 36 16.92 3.78 -11.01
N GLN A 37 15.75 3.27 -10.62
CA GLN A 37 14.53 4.03 -10.38
C GLN A 37 14.66 5.09 -9.27
N CYS A 38 15.61 4.94 -8.34
CA CYS A 38 15.87 5.91 -7.27
C CYS A 38 16.37 7.25 -7.82
N LYS A 39 17.13 7.25 -8.93
CA LYS A 39 17.70 8.49 -9.52
C LYS A 39 16.64 9.56 -9.80
N GLN A 40 15.47 9.14 -10.28
CA GLN A 40 14.37 10.07 -10.55
C GLN A 40 13.77 10.64 -9.27
N VAL A 41 13.73 9.86 -8.19
CA VAL A 41 13.24 10.31 -6.89
C VAL A 41 14.28 11.21 -6.22
N ASP A 42 15.58 10.95 -6.43
CA ASP A 42 16.67 11.80 -5.93
C ASP A 42 16.52 13.25 -6.40
N ASP A 43 16.32 13.44 -7.72
CA ASP A 43 16.13 14.76 -8.33
C ASP A 43 14.92 15.50 -7.73
N VAL A 44 13.82 14.78 -7.52
CA VAL A 44 12.59 15.36 -6.93
C VAL A 44 12.80 15.71 -5.46
N ILE A 45 13.50 14.86 -4.70
CA ILE A 45 13.85 15.15 -3.30
C ILE A 45 14.72 16.40 -3.21
N ASP A 46 15.71 16.55 -4.10
CA ASP A 46 16.56 17.74 -4.14
C ASP A 46 15.77 19.01 -4.52
N GLU A 47 14.85 18.93 -5.48
CA GLU A 47 13.98 20.06 -5.83
C GLU A 47 13.07 20.46 -4.65
N LEU A 48 12.44 19.46 -4.01
CA LEU A 48 11.54 19.69 -2.88
C LEU A 48 12.29 20.23 -1.65
N ALA A 49 13.50 19.74 -1.38
CA ALA A 49 14.32 20.23 -0.27
C ALA A 49 14.72 21.70 -0.46
N ASN A 50 15.08 22.10 -1.69
CA ASN A 50 15.33 23.49 -2.03
C ASN A 50 14.08 24.37 -1.86
N LYS A 51 12.89 23.84 -2.17
CA LYS A 51 11.62 24.56 -2.05
C LYS A 51 11.15 24.68 -0.59
N TYR A 52 11.32 23.64 0.22
CA TYR A 52 10.83 23.56 1.59
C TYR A 52 11.98 23.53 2.60
N THR A 53 12.68 24.66 2.71
CA THR A 53 13.93 24.79 3.50
C THR A 53 13.78 24.60 5.01
N LYS A 54 12.55 24.63 5.54
CA LYS A 54 12.24 24.36 6.95
C LYS A 54 11.96 22.88 7.25
N THR A 55 11.80 22.06 6.22
CA THR A 55 11.52 20.63 6.33
C THR A 55 12.82 19.87 6.18
N GLN A 56 13.07 18.89 7.05
CA GLN A 56 14.22 18.01 6.94
C GLN A 56 13.91 16.83 6.02
N PHE A 57 14.85 16.51 5.14
CA PHE A 57 14.78 15.38 4.23
C PHE A 57 15.91 14.42 4.58
N PHE A 58 15.58 13.18 4.90
CA PHE A 58 16.53 12.13 5.25
C PHE A 58 16.62 11.14 4.10
N ARG A 59 17.83 10.93 3.57
CA ARG A 59 18.14 9.83 2.64
C ARG A 59 18.63 8.64 3.45
N ILE A 60 17.91 7.53 3.36
CA ILE A 60 18.13 6.32 4.15
C ILE A 60 18.40 5.18 3.17
N GLU A 61 19.60 4.63 3.22
CA GLU A 61 19.94 3.46 2.40
C GLU A 61 19.28 2.23 3.04
N ALA A 62 18.27 1.66 2.37
CA ALA A 62 17.36 0.69 2.99
C ALA A 62 18.08 -0.58 3.45
N GLU A 63 19.10 -1.02 2.70
CA GLU A 63 19.90 -2.21 3.01
C GLU A 63 20.93 -1.97 4.12
N ARG A 64 21.40 -0.72 4.28
CA ARG A 64 22.34 -0.39 5.35
C ARG A 64 21.64 -0.23 6.70
N PHE A 65 20.38 0.21 6.68
CA PHE A 65 19.58 0.48 7.87
C PHE A 65 18.36 -0.45 7.95
N GLU A 66 18.62 -1.76 7.98
CA GLU A 66 17.56 -2.80 7.98
C GLU A 66 16.55 -2.62 9.12
N ASP A 67 16.99 -2.34 10.35
CA ASP A 67 16.09 -2.13 11.49
C ASP A 67 15.14 -0.94 11.29
N ILE A 68 15.62 0.13 10.65
CA ILE A 68 14.81 1.31 10.32
C ILE A 68 13.85 0.95 9.18
N SER A 69 14.34 0.24 8.16
CA SER A 69 13.52 -0.26 7.06
C SER A 69 12.39 -1.17 7.57
N GLU A 70 12.67 -2.06 8.51
CA GLU A 70 11.66 -2.92 9.14
C GLU A 70 10.64 -2.10 9.94
N ALA A 71 11.12 -1.16 10.78
CA ALA A 71 10.26 -0.30 11.59
C ALA A 71 9.29 0.55 10.74
N TYR A 72 9.69 0.91 9.52
CA TYR A 72 8.87 1.64 8.56
C TYR A 72 8.23 0.75 7.49
N GLU A 73 8.29 -0.57 7.64
CA GLU A 73 7.70 -1.57 6.72
C GLU A 73 8.11 -1.35 5.26
N ILE A 74 9.41 -1.12 5.03
CA ILE A 74 9.99 -0.88 3.71
C ILE A 74 10.21 -2.23 3.02
N SER A 75 9.31 -2.57 2.09
CA SER A 75 9.42 -3.80 1.30
C SER A 75 10.04 -3.60 -0.08
N ALA A 76 10.20 -2.35 -0.51
CA ALA A 76 10.75 -1.97 -1.81
C ALA A 76 11.31 -0.54 -1.78
N VAL A 77 12.30 -0.28 -2.64
CA VAL A 77 12.84 1.06 -2.90
C VAL A 77 12.57 1.45 -4.36
N PRO A 78 12.42 2.75 -4.68
CA PRO A 78 12.38 3.88 -3.75
C PRO A 78 11.07 3.93 -2.95
N THR A 79 11.15 4.31 -1.67
CA THR A 79 9.95 4.60 -0.85
C THR A 79 10.15 5.89 -0.10
N VAL A 80 9.17 6.79 -0.13
CA VAL A 80 9.19 8.06 0.61
C VAL A 80 8.08 8.09 1.64
N ILE A 81 8.43 8.45 2.87
CA ILE A 81 7.54 8.59 4.01
C ILE A 81 7.61 10.04 4.50
N ILE A 82 6.48 10.61 4.87
CA ILE A 82 6.44 11.85 5.65
C ILE A 82 6.07 11.47 7.07
N ALA A 83 6.88 11.87 8.03
CA ALA A 83 6.70 11.55 9.44
C ALA A 83 6.67 12.81 10.31
N LYS A 84 5.88 12.77 11.38
CA LYS A 84 5.80 13.82 12.41
C LYS A 84 5.65 13.17 13.77
N LYS A 85 6.52 13.50 14.73
CA LYS A 85 6.47 12.88 16.07
C LYS A 85 6.46 11.34 16.00
N ALA A 86 7.35 10.77 15.19
CA ALA A 86 7.41 9.34 14.85
C ALA A 86 6.13 8.71 14.25
N LYS A 87 5.14 9.52 13.85
CA LYS A 87 3.92 9.07 13.19
C LYS A 87 4.00 9.30 11.69
N ILE A 88 3.69 8.28 10.89
CA ILE A 88 3.60 8.41 9.44
C ILE A 88 2.34 9.24 9.10
N VAL A 89 2.54 10.33 8.38
CA VAL A 89 1.48 11.23 7.89
C VAL A 89 1.34 11.20 6.36
N GLY A 90 2.22 10.47 5.67
CA GLY A 90 2.07 10.19 4.25
C GLY A 90 3.12 9.21 3.75
N ARG A 91 2.81 8.48 2.67
CA ARG A 91 3.69 7.48 2.07
C ARG A 91 3.53 7.41 0.56
N VAL A 92 4.65 7.22 -0.13
CA VAL A 92 4.74 6.99 -1.57
C VAL A 92 5.72 5.85 -1.83
N ASP A 93 5.19 4.71 -2.22
CA ASP A 93 5.99 3.57 -2.67
C ASP A 93 6.25 3.67 -4.18
N GLY A 94 7.48 3.37 -4.58
CA GLY A 94 7.93 3.41 -5.97
C GLY A 94 8.04 4.83 -6.55
N VAL A 95 8.16 4.87 -7.88
CA VAL A 95 8.40 6.13 -8.61
C VAL A 95 7.07 6.81 -8.93
N ASN A 96 6.59 7.63 -8.00
CA ASN A 96 5.43 8.49 -8.21
C ASN A 96 5.74 9.94 -7.81
N THR A 97 6.43 10.63 -8.72
CA THR A 97 6.93 12.00 -8.51
C THR A 97 5.81 13.02 -8.29
N ALA A 98 4.67 12.86 -8.98
CA ALA A 98 3.50 13.73 -8.82
C ALA A 98 2.88 13.59 -7.42
N LYS A 99 2.65 12.36 -6.96
CA LYS A 99 2.12 12.10 -5.61
C LYS A 99 3.09 12.59 -4.55
N LEU A 100 4.39 12.34 -4.72
CA LEU A 100 5.44 12.82 -3.81
C LEU A 100 5.40 14.35 -3.68
N ALA A 101 5.40 15.08 -4.79
CA ALA A 101 5.37 16.53 -4.78
C ALA A 101 4.09 17.09 -4.12
N GLN A 102 2.93 16.49 -4.39
CA GLN A 102 1.65 16.86 -3.78
C GLN A 102 1.65 16.61 -2.27
N LEU A 103 2.13 15.45 -1.84
CA LEU A 103 2.19 15.05 -0.43
C LEU A 103 3.11 15.97 0.37
N VAL A 104 4.32 16.22 -0.12
CA VAL A 104 5.28 17.14 0.53
C VAL A 104 4.74 18.57 0.53
N ALA A 105 4.08 19.01 -0.54
CA ALA A 105 3.44 20.32 -0.56
C ALA A 105 2.32 20.47 0.47
N ALA A 106 1.43 19.48 0.59
CA ALA A 106 0.34 19.49 1.55
C ALA A 106 0.85 19.50 3.00
N SER A 107 1.86 18.70 3.29
CA SER A 107 2.54 18.62 4.59
C SER A 107 3.28 19.92 4.94
N CYS A 108 4.07 20.47 4.00
CA CYS A 108 4.91 21.64 4.26
C CYS A 108 4.13 22.97 4.20
N ALA A 109 2.95 23.02 3.58
CA ALA A 109 2.11 24.22 3.52
C ALA A 109 1.60 24.65 4.91
N ALA A 110 1.35 23.70 5.81
CA ALA A 110 0.95 23.99 7.19
C ALA A 110 2.08 24.67 8.02
N ALA A 111 3.34 24.46 7.66
CA ALA A 111 4.51 25.02 8.35
C ALA A 111 4.96 26.41 7.85
N ASN A 112 4.42 26.88 6.72
CA ASN A 112 4.83 28.14 6.07
C ASN A 112 3.74 29.23 5.96
N GLY A 113 2.58 29.05 6.61
CA GLY A 113 1.60 30.14 6.80
C GLY A 113 0.90 30.63 5.53
N ILE A 114 0.79 29.80 4.49
CA ILE A 114 0.08 30.14 3.27
C ILE A 114 -1.34 29.55 3.37
N ALA A 115 -2.27 30.37 3.87
CA ALA A 115 -3.68 30.01 3.95
C ALA A 115 -4.32 30.06 2.55
N GLY A 116 -4.89 28.95 2.11
CA GLY A 116 -5.74 28.84 0.92
C GLY A 116 -6.62 27.60 1.03
N ALA A 117 -7.90 27.82 1.36
CA ALA A 117 -8.89 26.79 1.64
C ALA A 117 -9.49 26.16 0.37
N ALA A 118 -9.54 24.83 0.32
CA ALA A 118 -10.78 24.04 0.20
C ALA A 118 -10.43 22.54 0.17
N ALA A 119 -11.10 21.78 1.04
CA ALA A 119 -10.92 20.35 1.34
C ALA A 119 -11.36 19.43 0.16
N THR A 120 -10.97 18.17 0.12
CA THR A 120 -11.60 17.10 0.92
C THR A 120 -10.61 16.08 1.50
N ALA A 121 -11.00 15.56 2.66
CA ALA A 121 -10.30 14.61 3.51
C ALA A 121 -9.93 13.28 2.83
N ALA A 122 -8.71 12.80 3.11
CA ALA A 122 -8.40 11.47 3.65
C ALA A 122 -6.87 11.24 3.53
N ASP A 123 -6.15 11.32 4.64
CA ASP A 123 -5.28 10.24 5.14
C ASP A 123 -4.36 10.77 6.26
N ALA A 124 -4.64 10.33 7.48
CA ALA A 124 -3.76 10.42 8.62
C ALA A 124 -3.69 9.00 9.21
N ALA A 125 -2.50 8.49 9.55
CA ALA A 125 -2.37 7.16 10.16
C ALA A 125 -2.06 7.23 11.67
N PRO A 126 -3.05 7.28 12.59
CA PRO A 126 -2.93 6.74 13.95
C PRO A 126 -3.19 5.22 13.95
N ALA A 127 -3.35 4.58 15.10
CA ALA A 127 -3.88 3.20 15.24
C ALA A 127 -5.24 2.95 14.53
N ASP A 128 -5.81 4.00 13.95
CA ASP A 128 -6.93 4.08 13.02
C ASP A 128 -6.55 3.66 11.57
N TYR A 129 -5.27 3.56 11.19
CA TYR A 129 -4.84 3.11 9.84
C TYR A 129 -5.16 1.64 9.59
N LYS A 130 -4.96 0.76 10.58
CA LYS A 130 -5.42 -0.63 10.46
C LYS A 130 -6.95 -0.66 10.40
N GLN A 131 -7.66 0.23 11.11
CA GLN A 131 -9.12 0.32 10.98
C GLN A 131 -9.56 0.84 9.61
N ASP A 132 -8.89 1.84 9.04
CA ASP A 132 -9.18 2.41 7.72
C ASP A 132 -8.82 1.44 6.58
N LEU A 133 -7.65 0.82 6.64
CA LEU A 133 -7.26 -0.25 5.72
C LEU A 133 -8.20 -1.45 5.87
N ASN A 134 -8.50 -1.92 7.09
CA ASN A 134 -9.45 -3.02 7.28
C ASN A 134 -10.86 -2.65 6.78
N THR A 135 -11.28 -1.39 6.95
CA THR A 135 -12.55 -0.88 6.41
C THR A 135 -12.54 -0.89 4.88
N ARG A 136 -11.43 -0.48 4.27
CA ARG A 136 -11.21 -0.52 2.82
C ARG A 136 -11.18 -1.96 2.29
N LEU A 137 -10.45 -2.85 2.95
CA LEU A 137 -10.38 -4.27 2.62
C LEU A 137 -11.75 -4.92 2.73
N LYS A 138 -12.47 -4.66 3.82
CA LYS A 138 -13.86 -5.09 4.01
C LYS A 138 -14.76 -4.57 2.89
N GLY A 139 -14.68 -3.28 2.55
CA GLY A 139 -15.44 -2.71 1.43
C GLY A 139 -15.10 -3.32 0.07
N LEU A 140 -13.84 -3.72 -0.15
CA LEU A 140 -13.44 -4.45 -1.36
C LEU A 140 -13.99 -5.87 -1.39
N ILE A 141 -13.95 -6.57 -0.25
CA ILE A 141 -14.48 -7.94 -0.08
C ILE A 141 -15.98 -7.94 -0.30
N GLU A 142 -16.71 -6.99 0.29
CA GLU A 142 -18.17 -6.89 0.25
C GLU A 142 -18.72 -6.23 -1.03
N ARG A 143 -17.84 -5.80 -1.95
CA ARG A 143 -18.24 -5.15 -3.21
C ARG A 143 -19.07 -6.07 -4.11
N ALA A 144 -18.92 -7.38 -3.97
CA ALA A 144 -19.72 -8.37 -4.66
C ALA A 144 -20.00 -9.55 -3.71
N PRO A 145 -21.17 -10.24 -3.85
CA PRO A 145 -21.48 -11.42 -3.02
C PRO A 145 -20.45 -12.54 -3.18
N VAL A 146 -19.84 -12.65 -4.36
CA VAL A 146 -18.69 -13.51 -4.62
C VAL A 146 -17.57 -12.61 -5.13
N MET A 147 -16.45 -12.57 -4.41
CA MET A 147 -15.36 -11.65 -4.69
C MET A 147 -14.03 -12.41 -4.76
N VAL A 148 -13.26 -12.22 -5.83
CA VAL A 148 -11.95 -12.87 -5.99
C VAL A 148 -10.80 -11.87 -6.06
N PHE A 149 -9.73 -12.19 -5.32
CA PHE A 149 -8.49 -11.44 -5.34
C PHE A 149 -7.44 -12.26 -6.10
N ILE A 150 -7.03 -11.74 -7.25
CA ILE A 150 -6.25 -12.51 -8.24
C ILE A 150 -5.08 -11.68 -8.78
N LYS A 151 -4.12 -12.36 -9.40
CA LYS A 151 -3.01 -11.72 -10.13
C LYS A 151 -3.43 -11.50 -11.58
N GLY A 152 -3.59 -10.25 -12.00
CA GLY A 152 -4.17 -9.87 -13.29
C GLY A 152 -5.68 -9.71 -13.23
N THR A 153 -6.36 -9.82 -14.37
CA THR A 153 -7.82 -9.70 -14.45
C THR A 153 -8.47 -11.04 -14.81
N ALA A 154 -9.80 -11.16 -14.64
CA ALA A 154 -10.53 -12.34 -15.08
C ALA A 154 -10.35 -12.63 -16.59
N ALA A 155 -10.28 -11.58 -17.42
CA ALA A 155 -10.02 -11.70 -18.86
C ALA A 155 -8.54 -11.97 -19.19
N GLN A 156 -7.61 -11.49 -18.36
CA GLN A 156 -6.16 -11.59 -18.57
C GLN A 156 -5.46 -12.01 -17.26
N PRO A 157 -5.60 -13.28 -16.82
CA PRO A 157 -4.95 -13.74 -15.61
C PRO A 157 -3.44 -13.89 -15.85
N ARG A 158 -2.63 -13.34 -14.93
CA ARG A 158 -1.17 -13.35 -15.01
C ARG A 158 -0.53 -14.49 -14.22
N CYS A 159 -1.34 -15.39 -13.67
CA CYS A 159 -0.90 -16.55 -12.89
C CYS A 159 -1.80 -17.77 -13.18
N GLY A 160 -1.21 -18.95 -13.29
CA GLY A 160 -1.93 -20.20 -13.56
C GLY A 160 -2.98 -20.55 -12.48
N PHE A 161 -2.70 -20.24 -11.21
CA PHE A 161 -3.65 -20.45 -10.12
C PHE A 161 -4.88 -19.52 -10.22
N SER A 162 -4.65 -18.24 -10.52
CA SER A 162 -5.72 -17.27 -10.77
C SER A 162 -6.57 -17.67 -11.97
N LYS A 163 -5.95 -18.14 -13.06
CA LYS A 163 -6.66 -18.62 -14.25
C LYS A 163 -7.59 -19.80 -13.92
N LYS A 164 -7.10 -20.78 -13.15
CA LYS A 164 -7.88 -21.96 -12.76
C LYS A 164 -9.08 -21.59 -11.90
N LEU A 165 -8.90 -20.73 -10.89
CA LEU A 165 -10.01 -20.32 -10.00
C LEU A 165 -11.12 -19.60 -10.78
N VAL A 166 -10.75 -18.61 -11.59
CA VAL A 166 -11.68 -17.85 -12.43
C VAL A 166 -12.42 -18.78 -13.42
N GLY A 167 -11.71 -19.76 -13.98
CA GLY A 167 -12.29 -20.80 -14.84
C GLY A 167 -13.36 -21.61 -14.12
N LEU A 168 -13.04 -22.16 -12.93
CA LEU A 168 -13.97 -22.97 -12.14
C LEU A 168 -15.26 -22.22 -11.81
N LEU A 169 -15.16 -20.96 -11.36
CA LEU A 169 -16.34 -20.16 -11.05
C LEU A 169 -17.19 -19.91 -12.30
N SER A 170 -16.54 -19.62 -13.43
CA SER A 170 -17.23 -19.37 -14.70
C SER A 170 -17.92 -20.63 -15.25
N GLU A 171 -17.28 -21.80 -15.15
CA GLU A 171 -17.83 -23.10 -15.56
C GLU A 171 -19.06 -23.50 -14.73
N ARG A 172 -19.11 -23.09 -13.47
CA ARG A 172 -20.24 -23.30 -12.56
C ARG A 172 -21.33 -22.22 -12.68
N GLY A 173 -21.17 -21.25 -13.59
CA GLY A 173 -22.12 -20.15 -13.76
C GLY A 173 -22.18 -19.19 -12.58
N ILE A 174 -21.13 -19.12 -11.76
CA ILE A 174 -21.06 -18.20 -10.63
C ILE A 174 -20.60 -16.83 -11.15
N LYS A 175 -21.40 -15.80 -10.89
CA LYS A 175 -21.03 -14.40 -11.11
C LYS A 175 -20.16 -13.94 -9.96
N TYR A 176 -19.05 -13.27 -10.26
CA TYR A 176 -18.12 -12.77 -9.26
C TYR A 176 -17.57 -11.39 -9.64
N GLY A 177 -17.27 -10.59 -8.62
CA GLY A 177 -16.38 -9.44 -8.74
C GLY A 177 -14.92 -9.89 -8.66
N TYR A 178 -14.00 -9.10 -9.20
CA TYR A 178 -12.56 -9.35 -9.05
C TYR A 178 -11.78 -8.10 -8.67
N PHE A 179 -10.62 -8.30 -8.06
CA PHE A 179 -9.62 -7.26 -7.82
C PHE A 179 -8.23 -7.78 -8.21
N ASP A 180 -7.48 -6.96 -8.97
CA ASP A 180 -6.10 -7.28 -9.35
C ASP A 180 -5.14 -6.81 -8.25
N ILE A 181 -4.62 -7.75 -7.45
CA ILE A 181 -3.72 -7.46 -6.34
C ILE A 181 -2.34 -6.94 -6.79
N LEU A 182 -2.03 -7.00 -8.09
CA LEU A 182 -0.80 -6.41 -8.62
C LEU A 182 -0.90 -4.89 -8.83
N THR A 183 -2.12 -4.34 -8.75
CA THR A 183 -2.35 -2.90 -8.94
C THR A 183 -2.25 -2.10 -7.65
N ASP A 184 -2.29 -2.77 -6.50
CA ASP A 184 -2.27 -2.15 -5.18
C ASP A 184 -1.58 -3.07 -4.17
N ASP A 185 -0.31 -2.76 -3.86
CA ASP A 185 0.49 -3.54 -2.93
C ASP A 185 0.02 -3.41 -1.48
N GLN A 186 -0.65 -2.31 -1.09
CA GLN A 186 -1.22 -2.17 0.25
C GLN A 186 -2.40 -3.13 0.45
N VAL A 187 -3.30 -3.19 -0.53
CA VAL A 187 -4.40 -4.16 -0.54
C VAL A 187 -3.84 -5.59 -0.56
N ARG A 188 -2.81 -5.84 -1.37
CA ARG A 188 -2.17 -7.15 -1.48
C ARG A 188 -1.57 -7.67 -0.18
N GLN A 189 -0.85 -6.83 0.56
CA GLN A 189 -0.27 -7.26 1.84
C GLN A 189 -1.35 -7.26 2.94
N GLY A 190 -2.17 -6.21 2.98
CA GLY A 190 -3.25 -6.07 3.96
C GLY A 190 -4.25 -7.22 3.94
N LEU A 191 -4.64 -7.74 2.77
CA LEU A 191 -5.56 -8.87 2.68
C LEU A 191 -4.98 -10.16 3.29
N LYS A 192 -3.67 -10.40 3.16
CA LYS A 192 -3.06 -11.60 3.76
C LYS A 192 -3.13 -11.55 5.27
N GLU A 193 -2.87 -10.38 5.86
CA GLU A 193 -2.96 -10.17 7.30
C GLU A 193 -4.41 -10.18 7.78
N TYR A 194 -5.31 -9.50 7.06
CA TYR A 194 -6.72 -9.38 7.41
C TYR A 194 -7.41 -10.75 7.47
N SER A 195 -7.05 -11.63 6.54
CA SER A 195 -7.68 -12.93 6.38
C SER A 195 -6.86 -14.08 6.95
N ASP A 196 -5.71 -13.79 7.56
CA ASP A 196 -4.71 -14.78 8.00
C ASP A 196 -4.41 -15.83 6.91
N TRP A 197 -4.23 -15.38 5.66
CA TRP A 197 -4.05 -16.26 4.50
C TRP A 197 -2.81 -15.90 3.68
N PRO A 198 -1.85 -16.83 3.50
CA PRO A 198 -0.51 -16.47 3.02
C PRO A 198 -0.41 -16.23 1.50
N THR A 199 -1.38 -16.70 0.71
CA THR A 199 -1.23 -16.80 -0.75
C THR A 199 -2.41 -16.28 -1.57
N TYR A 200 -2.21 -16.15 -2.88
CA TYR A 200 -3.24 -15.78 -3.86
C TYR A 200 -3.34 -16.85 -4.95
N PRO A 201 -4.52 -17.10 -5.52
CA PRO A 201 -5.76 -16.31 -5.38
C PRO A 201 -6.52 -16.56 -4.07
N GLN A 202 -7.36 -15.61 -3.65
CA GLN A 202 -8.29 -15.75 -2.52
C GLN A 202 -9.73 -15.58 -3.00
N LEU A 203 -10.63 -16.46 -2.55
CA LEU A 203 -12.08 -16.40 -2.80
C LEU A 203 -12.82 -15.98 -1.52
N TYR A 204 -13.70 -14.99 -1.65
CA TYR A 204 -14.63 -14.58 -0.62
C TYR A 204 -16.06 -14.79 -1.08
N ILE A 205 -16.91 -15.26 -0.17
CA ILE A 205 -18.36 -15.38 -0.37
C ILE A 205 -19.06 -14.70 0.80
N SER A 206 -19.97 -13.77 0.51
CA SER A 206 -20.76 -13.03 1.51
C SER A 206 -19.92 -12.34 2.59
N GLY A 207 -18.73 -11.87 2.24
CA GLY A 207 -17.82 -11.22 3.19
C GLY A 207 -16.80 -12.15 3.84
N GLU A 208 -16.96 -13.47 3.72
CA GLU A 208 -16.14 -14.47 4.41
C GLU A 208 -15.12 -15.13 3.49
N LEU A 209 -13.91 -15.34 3.99
CA LEU A 209 -12.87 -16.06 3.25
C LEU A 209 -13.26 -17.53 3.13
N VAL A 210 -13.35 -18.02 1.89
CA VAL A 210 -13.50 -19.45 1.59
C VAL A 210 -12.14 -20.12 1.50
N GLY A 211 -11.16 -19.44 0.90
CA GLY A 211 -9.78 -19.91 0.81
C GLY A 211 -9.14 -19.73 -0.56
N GLY A 212 -8.06 -20.50 -0.78
CA GLY A 212 -7.30 -20.56 -2.03
C GLY A 212 -7.87 -21.53 -3.06
N LEU A 213 -7.15 -21.73 -4.17
CA LEU A 213 -7.58 -22.62 -5.25
C LEU A 213 -7.74 -24.08 -4.80
N ASP A 214 -6.86 -24.56 -3.94
CA ASP A 214 -6.86 -25.90 -3.35
C ASP A 214 -8.15 -26.18 -2.60
N ILE A 215 -8.51 -25.33 -1.62
CA ILE A 215 -9.76 -25.47 -0.86
C ILE A 215 -10.97 -25.37 -1.80
N VAL A 216 -10.95 -24.43 -2.74
CA VAL A 216 -12.07 -24.28 -3.69
C VAL A 216 -12.24 -25.53 -4.56
N ASN A 217 -11.17 -26.20 -4.97
CA ASN A 217 -11.30 -27.47 -5.70
C ASN A 217 -11.95 -28.57 -4.85
N GLU A 218 -11.61 -28.65 -3.56
CA GLU A 218 -12.21 -29.62 -2.64
C GLU A 218 -13.71 -29.34 -2.46
N LEU A 219 -14.10 -28.09 -2.23
CA LEU A 219 -15.50 -27.67 -2.10
C LEU A 219 -16.31 -27.87 -3.38
N VAL A 220 -15.68 -27.77 -4.54
CA VAL A 220 -16.31 -28.11 -5.83
C VAL A 220 -16.48 -29.62 -5.99
N ALA A 221 -15.54 -30.42 -5.49
CA ALA A 221 -15.61 -31.87 -5.55
C ALA A 221 -16.65 -32.45 -4.57
N SER A 222 -16.88 -31.79 -3.43
CA SER A 222 -17.93 -32.13 -2.46
C SER A 222 -19.29 -31.53 -2.78
N ASP A 223 -19.40 -30.67 -3.82
CA ASP A 223 -20.58 -29.89 -4.20
C ASP A 223 -21.04 -28.87 -3.14
N GLU A 224 -20.25 -28.66 -2.08
CA GLU A 224 -20.54 -27.73 -0.98
C GLU A 224 -20.41 -26.27 -1.41
N LEU A 225 -19.55 -25.97 -2.40
CA LEU A 225 -19.35 -24.59 -2.88
C LEU A 225 -20.68 -23.96 -3.34
N MET A 226 -21.53 -24.72 -4.04
CA MET A 226 -22.80 -24.20 -4.57
C MET A 226 -23.78 -23.84 -3.45
N GLY A 227 -23.73 -24.54 -2.32
CA GLY A 227 -24.54 -24.23 -1.14
C GLY A 227 -24.12 -22.94 -0.42
N MET A 228 -22.85 -22.52 -0.59
CA MET A 228 -22.33 -21.28 -0.02
C MET A 228 -22.68 -20.07 -0.89
N VAL A 229 -22.82 -20.24 -2.20
CA VAL A 229 -23.02 -19.14 -3.16
C VAL A 229 -24.44 -18.56 -3.04
N PRO A 230 -24.58 -17.23 -2.85
CA PRO A 230 -25.87 -16.56 -2.84
C PRO A 230 -26.63 -16.73 -4.17
N ALA A 231 -27.95 -16.88 -4.10
CA ALA A 231 -28.78 -17.17 -5.28
C ALA A 231 -28.71 -16.08 -6.38
N ASP A 232 -28.49 -14.82 -6.00
CA ASP A 232 -28.32 -13.68 -6.91
C ASP A 232 -26.96 -13.67 -7.63
N ALA A 233 -25.96 -14.36 -7.06
CA ALA A 233 -24.66 -14.58 -7.66
C ALA A 233 -24.65 -15.77 -8.65
N LEU A 234 -25.71 -16.57 -8.72
CA LEU A 234 -25.83 -17.61 -9.73
C LEU A 234 -26.31 -17.02 -11.07
N ALA A 235 -25.78 -17.53 -12.17
CA ALA A 235 -26.35 -17.31 -13.49
C ALA A 235 -27.74 -18.00 -13.52
N ALA A 236 -28.75 -17.23 -13.93
CA ALA A 236 -30.11 -17.72 -14.12
C ALA A 236 -30.21 -18.57 -15.39
#